data_AF-A0A6B3RXM5-F1
#
_entry.id   AF-A0A6B3RXM5-F1
#
_cell.length_a   1.000
_cell.length_b   1.000
_cell.length_c   1.000
_cell.angle_alpha   90.00
_cell.angle_beta   90.00
_cell.angle_gamma   90.00
#
_symmetry.space_group_name_H-M   'P 1'
#
loop_
_entity.id
_entity.type
_entity.pdbx_description
1 polymer ?
#
loop_
_entity_poly.entity_id
_entity_poly.type
_entity_poly.pdbx_seq_one_letter_code
_entity_poly.pdbx_strand_id
1 'polypeptide(L)'
;MSDPSIAEFNSRIARIQKARAKGHGFEAEGALGRSFYTRNDPRFRRKWRVPVLRPLFLALVFGTALKALFLYQLGAPAYDARVAGLMAGEGIDRIGGWLMQADPATTAIARQIGLFGRIDG
;
A
#
# COMPACT_ATOMS: atom_id res chain seq x y z
N MET A 1 -15.48 -16.15 44.82
CA MET A 1 -14.77 -17.27 44.16
C MET A 1 -15.71 -17.84 43.13
N SER A 2 -15.39 -17.72 41.84
CA SER A 2 -16.16 -18.34 40.76
C SER A 2 -15.97 -19.85 40.86
N ASP A 3 -17.05 -20.62 40.87
CA ASP A 3 -16.98 -22.08 40.86
C ASP A 3 -16.24 -22.53 39.58
N PRO A 4 -15.11 -23.25 39.70
CA PRO A 4 -14.33 -23.72 38.55
C PRO A 4 -15.17 -24.53 37.54
N SER A 5 -16.21 -25.23 38.01
CA SER A 5 -17.10 -26.05 37.17
C SER A 5 -17.96 -25.20 36.22
N ILE A 6 -18.44 -24.04 36.69
CA ILE A 6 -19.26 -23.12 35.89
C ILE A 6 -18.42 -22.41 34.83
N ALA A 7 -17.17 -22.06 35.16
CA ALA A 7 -16.23 -21.49 34.21
C ALA A 7 -15.92 -22.48 33.07
N GLU A 8 -15.72 -23.76 33.39
CA GLU A 8 -15.50 -24.80 32.39
C GLU A 8 -16.72 -24.99 31.50
N PHE A 9 -17.92 -25.05 32.08
CA PHE A 9 -19.18 -25.15 31.34
C PHE A 9 -19.35 -23.98 30.35
N ASN A 10 -19.16 -22.74 30.81
CA ASN A 10 -19.25 -21.56 29.95
C ASN A 10 -18.21 -21.59 28.82
N SER A 11 -16.98 -22.07 29.08
CA SER A 11 -15.95 -22.24 28.05
C SER A 11 -16.37 -23.22 26.94
N ARG A 12 -17.11 -24.27 27.31
CA ARG A 12 -17.61 -25.29 26.38
C ARG A 12 -18.77 -24.71 25.55
N ILE A 13 -19.71 -24.01 26.17
CA ILE A 13 -20.81 -23.32 25.47
C ILE A 13 -20.26 -22.28 24.50
N ALA A 14 -19.28 -21.47 24.91
CA ALA A 14 -18.64 -20.49 24.04
C ALA A 14 -17.99 -21.12 22.80
N ARG A 15 -17.36 -22.30 22.95
CA ARG A 15 -16.80 -23.07 21.83
C ARG A 15 -17.89 -23.55 20.87
N ILE A 16 -19.00 -24.08 21.38
CA ILE A 16 -20.12 -24.55 20.55
C ILE A 16 -20.77 -23.38 19.80
N GLN A 17 -21.03 -22.26 20.47
CA GLN A 17 -21.58 -21.06 19.84
C GLN A 17 -20.65 -20.51 18.75
N LYS A 18 -19.34 -20.49 18.98
CA LYS A 18 -18.34 -20.09 17.99
C LYS A 18 -18.31 -21.03 16.78
N ALA A 19 -18.46 -22.34 16.97
CA ALA A 19 -18.54 -23.32 15.89
C ALA A 19 -19.82 -23.13 15.06
N ARG A 20 -20.96 -22.90 15.73
CA ARG A 20 -22.25 -22.62 15.09
C ARG A 20 -22.23 -21.33 14.28
N ALA A 21 -21.66 -20.25 14.84
CA ALA A 21 -21.52 -18.96 14.16
C ALA A 21 -20.66 -19.06 12.88
N LYS A 22 -19.68 -19.96 12.86
CA LYS A 22 -18.84 -20.25 11.69
C LYS A 22 -19.49 -21.18 10.65
N GLY A 23 -20.69 -21.70 10.92
CA GLY A 23 -21.44 -22.54 10.00
C GLY A 23 -21.09 -24.03 10.02
N HIS A 24 -20.46 -24.53 11.10
CA HIS A 24 -20.12 -25.95 11.30
C HIS A 24 -21.28 -26.80 11.85
N GLY A 25 -22.50 -26.29 11.88
CA GLY A 25 -23.65 -26.93 12.55
C GLY A 25 -24.49 -27.87 11.69
N PHE A 26 -24.14 -28.07 10.41
CA PHE A 26 -24.91 -28.86 9.45
C PHE A 26 -23.95 -29.68 8.59
N GLU A 27 -23.46 -30.79 9.14
CA GLU A 27 -22.65 -31.78 8.43
C GLU A 27 -23.44 -33.11 8.47
N ALA A 28 -24.50 -33.18 7.68
CA ALA A 28 -25.04 -34.49 7.31
C ALA A 28 -24.08 -35.12 6.30
N GLU A 29 -23.89 -36.43 6.34
CA GLU A 29 -23.04 -37.14 5.38
C GLU A 29 -23.54 -36.86 3.95
N GLY A 30 -22.75 -36.13 3.15
CA GLY A 30 -23.10 -35.67 1.80
C GLY A 30 -23.66 -34.26 1.66
N ALA A 31 -23.95 -33.53 2.75
CA ALA A 31 -24.44 -32.16 2.70
C ALA A 31 -23.28 -31.14 2.84
N LEU A 32 -23.12 -30.25 1.87
CA LEU A 32 -22.17 -29.13 1.95
C LEU A 32 -22.65 -28.09 2.98
N GLY A 33 -21.94 -28.03 4.12
CA GLY A 33 -22.22 -27.07 5.18
C GLY A 33 -22.03 -25.60 4.76
N ARG A 34 -22.69 -24.68 5.48
CA ARG A 34 -22.66 -23.22 5.20
C ARG A 34 -21.23 -22.65 5.17
N SER A 35 -20.32 -23.21 5.96
CA SER A 35 -18.90 -22.86 6.04
C SER A 35 -18.14 -23.09 4.71
N PHE A 36 -18.61 -24.00 3.86
CA PHE A 36 -18.05 -24.25 2.54
C PHE A 36 -18.18 -23.03 1.62
N TYR A 37 -19.34 -22.38 1.65
CA TYR A 37 -19.61 -21.19 0.83
C TYR A 37 -18.83 -19.96 1.31
N THR A 38 -18.61 -19.81 2.62
CA THR A 38 -17.84 -18.68 3.17
C THR A 38 -16.34 -18.80 2.89
N ARG A 39 -15.77 -20.02 2.89
CA ARG A 39 -14.34 -20.24 2.59
C ARG A 39 -13.99 -20.03 1.10
N ASN A 40 -14.97 -20.27 0.23
CA ASN A 40 -14.83 -20.06 -1.21
C ASN A 40 -15.40 -18.74 -1.71
N ASP A 41 -15.89 -17.86 -0.83
CA ASP A 41 -16.37 -16.55 -1.25
C ASP A 41 -15.21 -15.71 -1.84
N PRO A 42 -15.24 -15.39 -3.15
CA PRO A 42 -14.18 -14.62 -3.79
C PRO A 42 -14.03 -13.21 -3.21
N ARG A 43 -15.06 -12.66 -2.54
CA ARG A 43 -14.98 -11.34 -1.87
C ARG A 43 -14.03 -11.36 -0.68
N PHE A 44 -14.01 -12.44 0.10
CA PHE A 44 -13.07 -12.60 1.22
C PHE A 44 -11.63 -12.81 0.74
N ARG A 45 -11.44 -13.57 -0.35
CA ARG A 45 -10.11 -13.76 -0.97
C ARG A 45 -9.56 -12.48 -1.62
N ARG A 46 -10.43 -11.60 -2.13
CA ARG A 46 -10.03 -10.35 -2.80
C ARG A 46 -9.64 -9.25 -1.81
N LYS A 47 -10.27 -9.19 -0.64
CA LYS A 47 -10.01 -8.15 0.38
C LYS A 47 -8.57 -8.20 0.95
N TRP A 48 -7.99 -9.40 1.03
CA TRP A 48 -6.59 -9.60 1.48
C TRP A 48 -5.56 -9.48 0.35
N ARG A 49 -6.00 -9.25 -0.88
CA ARG A 49 -5.13 -9.06 -2.05
C ARG A 49 -5.27 -7.65 -2.62
N VAL A 50 -5.36 -6.63 -1.77
CA VAL A 50 -5.05 -5.27 -2.23
C VAL A 50 -3.61 -5.31 -2.73
N PRO A 51 -3.37 -5.18 -4.05
CA PRO A 51 -2.04 -5.33 -4.58
C PRO A 51 -1.26 -4.08 -4.18
N VAL A 52 -0.37 -4.21 -3.20
CA VAL A 52 0.52 -3.12 -2.70
C VAL A 52 1.27 -2.44 -3.84
N LEU A 53 1.47 -3.15 -4.96
CA LEU A 53 1.99 -2.63 -6.22
C LEU A 53 1.23 -1.40 -6.76
N ARG A 54 -0.10 -1.34 -6.64
CA ARG A 54 -0.89 -0.21 -7.19
C ARG A 54 -0.59 1.12 -6.49
N PRO A 55 -0.73 1.25 -5.16
CA PRO A 55 -0.38 2.50 -4.48
C PRO A 55 1.11 2.81 -4.58
N LEU A 56 1.99 1.79 -4.58
CA LEU A 56 3.43 1.99 -4.76
C LEU A 56 3.76 2.59 -6.12
N PHE A 57 3.15 2.07 -7.19
CA PHE A 57 3.31 2.60 -8.54
C PHE A 57 2.80 4.04 -8.63
N LEU A 58 1.64 4.33 -8.04
CA LEU A 58 1.08 5.68 -8.02
C LEU A 58 2.00 6.67 -7.29
N ALA A 59 2.56 6.27 -6.15
CA ALA A 59 3.51 7.08 -5.39
C ALA A 59 4.80 7.36 -6.19
N LEU A 60 5.31 6.35 -6.92
CA LEU A 60 6.47 6.52 -7.79
C LEU A 60 6.20 7.53 -8.92
N VAL A 61 5.03 7.43 -9.56
CA VAL A 61 4.62 8.36 -10.63
C VAL A 61 4.49 9.79 -10.09
N PHE A 62 3.84 9.98 -8.94
CA PHE A 62 3.73 11.30 -8.32
C PHE A 62 5.09 11.88 -7.90
N GLY A 63 5.95 11.07 -7.28
CA GLY A 63 7.29 11.49 -6.86
C GLY A 63 8.15 11.92 -8.05
N THR A 64 8.13 11.15 -9.14
CA THR A 64 8.88 11.48 -10.36
C THR A 64 8.34 12.71 -11.08
N ALA A 65 7.02 12.88 -11.15
CA ALA A 65 6.40 14.07 -11.73
C ALA A 65 6.76 15.36 -10.95
N LEU A 66 6.74 15.30 -9.62
CA LEU A 66 7.06 16.44 -8.76
C LEU A 66 8.54 16.84 -8.90
N LYS A 67 9.43 15.86 -8.97
CA LYS A 67 10.86 16.05 -9.25
C LYS A 67 11.11 16.69 -10.62
N ALA A 68 10.40 16.22 -11.66
CA ALA A 68 10.48 16.77 -13.01
C ALA A 68 9.96 18.22 -13.06
N LEU A 69 8.90 18.53 -12.31
CA LEU A 69 8.37 19.90 -12.20
C LEU A 69 9.38 20.84 -11.54
N PHE A 70 10.08 20.40 -10.48
CA PHE A 70 11.16 21.19 -9.89
C PHE A 70 12.31 21.43 -10.86
N LEU A 71 12.73 20.40 -11.59
CA LEU A 71 13.77 20.54 -12.60
C LEU A 71 13.36 21.49 -13.73
N TYR A 72 12.08 21.48 -14.12
CA TYR A 72 11.53 22.42 -15.10
C TYR A 72 11.45 23.86 -14.58
N GLN A 73 10.94 24.06 -13.36
CA GLN A 73 10.77 25.42 -12.80
C GLN A 73 12.08 26.08 -12.38
N LEU A 74 13.02 25.33 -11.78
CA LEU A 74 14.31 25.88 -11.36
C LEU A 74 15.32 25.93 -12.52
N GLY A 75 15.16 25.07 -13.53
CA GLY A 75 16.19 24.79 -14.52
C GLY A 75 17.30 23.90 -13.97
N ALA A 76 18.00 23.20 -14.87
CA ALA A 76 19.03 22.21 -14.51
C ALA A 76 20.13 22.74 -13.56
N PRO A 77 20.75 23.92 -13.77
CA PRO A 77 21.88 24.35 -12.95
C PRO A 77 21.49 24.67 -11.50
N ALA A 78 20.32 25.29 -11.30
CA ALA A 78 19.84 25.64 -9.96
C ALA A 78 19.33 24.42 -9.20
N TYR A 79 18.77 23.43 -9.91
CA TYR A 79 18.37 22.16 -9.32
C TYR A 79 19.57 21.37 -8.78
N ASP A 80 20.64 21.25 -9.57
CA ASP A 80 21.86 20.53 -9.17
C ASP A 80 22.53 21.17 -7.95
N ALA A 81 22.54 22.51 -7.88
CA ALA A 81 23.04 23.23 -6.70
C ALA A 81 22.24 22.92 -5.42
N ARG A 82 20.92 22.73 -5.51
CA ARG A 82 20.06 22.34 -4.37
C ARG A 82 20.32 20.90 -3.95
N VAL A 83 20.46 19.98 -4.91
CA VAL A 83 20.81 18.58 -4.63
C VAL A 83 22.18 18.49 -3.98
N ALA A 84 23.16 19.26 -4.47
CA ALA A 84 24.50 19.32 -3.86
C ALA A 84 24.44 19.85 -2.42
N GLY A 85 23.64 20.88 -2.15
CA GLY A 85 23.41 21.39 -0.80
C GLY A 85 22.78 20.36 0.14
N LEU A 86 21.79 19.60 -0.34
CA LEU A 86 21.17 18.51 0.42
C LEU A 86 22.16 17.37 0.69
N MET A 87 23.03 17.06 -0.26
CA MET A 87 24.07 16.03 -0.10
C MET A 87 25.18 16.42 0.87
N ALA A 88 25.42 17.72 1.04
CA ALA A 88 26.36 18.25 2.01
C ALA A 88 25.79 18.32 3.44
N GLY A 89 24.47 18.16 3.61
CA GLY A 89 23.80 18.12 4.91
C GLY A 89 23.93 16.78 5.65
N GLU A 90 23.46 16.74 6.89
CA GLU A 90 23.46 15.53 7.73
C GLU A 90 22.04 15.00 7.99
N GLY A 91 21.93 13.71 8.29
CA GLY A 91 20.67 13.07 8.65
C GLY A 91 19.66 13.01 7.49
N ILE A 92 18.51 13.66 7.66
CA ILE A 92 17.37 13.61 6.72
C ILE A 92 17.72 14.32 5.40
N ASP A 93 18.52 15.40 5.46
CA ASP A 93 18.87 16.18 4.28
C ASP A 93 19.67 15.35 3.26
N ARG A 94 20.58 14.52 3.74
CA ARG A 94 21.39 13.63 2.89
C ARG A 94 20.54 12.56 2.19
N ILE A 95 19.52 12.04 2.87
CA ILE A 95 18.57 11.07 2.30
C ILE A 95 17.72 11.77 1.22
N GLY A 96 17.28 13.00 1.50
CA GLY A 96 16.57 13.83 0.52
C GLY A 96 17.42 14.15 -0.71
N GLY A 97 18.70 14.49 -0.51
CA GLY A 97 19.66 14.73 -1.58
C GLY A 97 19.87 13.50 -2.47
N TRP A 98 19.99 12.32 -1.86
CA TRP A 98 20.09 11.06 -2.60
C TRP A 98 18.84 10.75 -3.41
N LEU A 99 17.65 10.94 -2.82
CA LEU A 99 16.37 10.75 -3.52
C LEU A 99 16.18 11.75 -4.68
N MET A 100 16.74 12.94 -4.56
CA MET A 100 16.60 14.03 -5.53
C MET A 100 17.65 14.02 -6.66
N GLN A 101 18.62 13.11 -6.69
CA GLN A 101 19.56 13.02 -7.82
C GLN A 101 18.84 12.81 -9.16
N ALA A 102 19.07 13.63 -10.18
CA ALA A 102 18.32 13.55 -11.43
C ALA A 102 18.46 12.17 -12.14
N ASP A 103 17.36 11.42 -12.24
CA ASP A 103 17.34 10.12 -12.90
C ASP A 103 17.07 10.28 -14.41
N PRO A 104 17.52 9.35 -15.27
CA PRO A 104 17.21 9.37 -16.71
C PRO A 104 15.69 9.42 -17.00
N ALA A 105 14.87 8.79 -16.15
CA ALA A 105 13.42 8.86 -16.24
C ALA A 105 12.87 10.27 -15.93
N THR A 106 13.42 10.95 -14.92
CA THR A 106 13.03 12.31 -14.55
C THR A 106 13.35 13.32 -15.65
N THR A 107 14.52 13.20 -16.29
CA THR A 107 14.91 14.09 -17.39
C THR A 107 14.10 13.85 -18.68
N ALA A 108 13.65 12.61 -18.92
CA ALA A 108 12.73 12.30 -20.02
C ALA A 108 11.34 12.90 -19.79
N ILE A 109 10.79 12.76 -18.57
CA ILE A 109 9.49 13.34 -18.20
C ILE A 109 9.54 14.88 -18.23
N ALA A 110 10.60 15.50 -17.69
CA ALA A 110 10.77 16.95 -17.71
C ALA A 110 10.79 17.51 -19.14
N ARG A 111 11.45 16.81 -20.07
CA ARG A 111 11.44 17.16 -21.50
C ARG A 111 10.04 17.05 -22.12
N GLN A 112 9.27 16.01 -21.79
CA GLN A 112 7.89 15.87 -22.26
C GLN A 112 6.97 16.98 -21.74
N ILE A 113 7.09 17.33 -20.44
CA ILE A 113 6.34 18.45 -19.84
C ILE A 113 6.68 19.77 -20.54
N GLY A 114 7.97 20.05 -20.74
CA GLY A 114 8.41 21.26 -21.46
C GLY A 114 7.96 21.29 -22.92
N LEU A 115 7.87 20.14 -23.58
CA LEU A 115 7.30 20.02 -24.94
C LEU A 115 5.80 20.32 -24.93
N PHE A 116 5.05 19.75 -23.98
CA PHE A 116 3.61 19.96 -23.87
C PHE A 116 3.25 21.42 -23.54
N GLY A 117 3.94 22.02 -22.58
CA GLY A 117 3.73 23.42 -22.20
C GLY A 117 4.10 24.43 -23.30
N ARG A 118 4.81 24.01 -24.36
CA ARG A 118 5.17 24.84 -25.52
C ARG A 118 4.19 24.71 -26.69
N ILE A 119 3.24 23.78 -26.62
CA ILE A 119 2.20 23.59 -27.64
C ILE A 119 0.95 24.41 -27.28
N ASP A 120 0.78 24.76 -26.00
CA ASP A 120 -0.35 25.55 -25.47
C ASP A 120 -0.04 27.06 -25.29
N GLY A 121 1.13 27.54 -25.76
CA GLY A 121 1.55 28.95 -25.70
C GLY A 121 1.95 29.50 -27.05
#